data_AF-A0A2V8DEE3-F1
#
_entry.id   AF-A0A2V8DEE3-F1
#
_cell.length_a   1.000
_cell.length_b   1.000
_cell.length_c   1.000
_cell.angle_alpha   90.00
_cell.angle_beta   90.00
_cell.angle_gamma   90.00
#
_symmetry.space_group_name_H-M   'P 1'
#
loop_
_entity.id
_entity.type
_entity.pdbx_description
1 polymer ?
#
loop_
_entity_poly.entity_id
_entity_poly.type
_entity_poly.pdbx_seq_one_letter_code
_entity_poly.pdbx_strand_id
1 'polypeptide(L)' 'MKACELVGVSRRTIYNWLSSGKIEYVRTAGGSVRIFVDTLWRDPNNANPNRPTVQTVWTEGRNQA' A
#
# COMPACT_ATOMS: atom_id res chain seq x y z
N MET A 1 5.60 -0.24 -14.02
CA MET A 1 4.67 -0.39 -12.87
C MET A 1 4.05 0.98 -12.71
N LYS A 2 2.74 1.13 -12.96
CA LYS A 2 2.11 2.45 -13.17
C LYS A 2 2.32 3.45 -12.02
N ALA A 3 2.41 2.97 -10.78
CA ALA A 3 2.70 3.82 -9.62
C ALA A 3 4.08 4.49 -9.69
N CYS A 4 5.11 3.77 -10.16
CA CYS A 4 6.46 4.32 -10.33
C CYS A 4 6.49 5.46 -11.34
N GLU A 5 5.77 5.31 -12.44
CA GLU A 5 5.68 6.32 -13.51
C GLU A 5 4.95 7.58 -13.01
N LEU A 6 3.95 7.41 -12.14
CA LEU A 6 3.15 8.52 -11.62
C LEU A 6 3.91 9.38 -10.61
N VAL A 7 4.69 8.78 -9.69
CA VAL A 7 5.43 9.51 -8.65
C VAL A 7 6.93 9.67 -8.92
N GLY A 8 7.44 9.11 -10.01
CA GLY A 8 8.86 9.23 -10.38
C GLY A 8 9.83 8.47 -9.47
N VAL A 9 9.38 7.42 -8.77
CA VAL A 9 10.23 6.64 -7.85
C VAL A 9 10.50 5.22 -8.35
N SER A 10 11.55 4.60 -7.82
CA SER A 10 11.90 3.21 -8.16
C SER A 10 10.85 2.21 -7.65
N ARG A 11 10.73 1.05 -8.33
CA ARG A 11 9.88 -0.07 -7.89
C ARG A 11 10.16 -0.49 -6.46
N ARG A 12 11.43 -0.50 -6.06
CA ARG A 12 11.86 -0.84 -4.70
C ARG A 12 11.28 0.14 -3.68
N THR A 13 11.20 1.42 -4.01
CA THR A 13 10.60 2.43 -3.13
C THR A 13 9.12 2.16 -2.89
N ILE A 14 8.37 1.82 -3.95
CA ILE A 14 6.97 1.43 -3.83
C ILE A 14 6.81 0.18 -2.95
N TYR A 15 7.66 -0.84 -3.12
CA TYR A 15 7.60 -2.03 -2.26
C TYR A 15 7.95 -1.73 -0.81
N ASN A 16 8.93 -0.87 -0.56
CA ASN A 16 9.27 -0.42 0.79
C ASN A 16 8.08 0.31 1.43
N TRP A 17 7.33 1.11 0.66
CA TRP A 17 6.13 1.79 1.15
C TRP A 17 4.99 0.82 1.45
N LEU A 18 4.76 -0.17 0.57
CA LEU A 18 3.79 -1.24 0.79
C LEU A 18 4.12 -2.05 2.04
N SER A 19 5.38 -2.43 2.22
CA SER A 19 5.82 -3.24 3.38
C SER A 19 5.82 -2.46 4.69
N SER A 20 5.99 -1.14 4.63
CA SER A 20 5.91 -0.26 5.80
C SER A 20 4.52 0.31 6.06
N GLY A 21 3.50 -0.09 5.28
CA GLY A 21 2.12 0.39 5.45
C GLY A 21 1.93 1.87 5.16
N LYS A 22 2.86 2.50 4.43
CA LYS A 22 2.82 3.95 4.12
C LYS A 22 1.76 4.31 3.08
N ILE A 23 1.31 3.32 2.30
CA ILE A 23 0.33 3.50 1.22
C ILE A 23 -0.70 2.39 1.33
N GLU A 24 -1.96 2.71 1.03
CA GLU A 24 -3.06 1.77 1.05
C GLU A 24 -3.11 1.01 -0.29
N TYR A 25 -3.44 -0.27 -0.22
CA TYR A 25 -3.53 -1.12 -1.39
C TYR A 25 -4.55 -2.24 -1.22
N VAL A 26 -5.06 -2.73 -2.36
CA VAL A 26 -5.89 -3.93 -2.44
C VAL A 26 -5.14 -5.00 -3.24
N ARG A 27 -5.23 -6.24 -2.76
CA ARG A 27 -4.85 -7.42 -3.54
C ARG A 27 -6.07 -7.91 -4.29
N THR A 28 -5.95 -7.99 -5.61
CA THR A 28 -7.00 -8.57 -6.45
C THR A 28 -6.94 -10.10 -6.35
N ALA A 29 -8.04 -10.80 -6.58
CA ALA A 29 -8.09 -12.28 -6.59
C ALA A 29 -7.02 -12.91 -7.51
N GLY A 30 -6.60 -12.22 -8.59
CA GLY A 30 -5.51 -12.63 -9.48
C GLY A 30 -4.09 -12.25 -9.01
N GLY A 31 -3.87 -11.89 -7.74
CA GLY A 31 -2.55 -11.59 -7.16
C GLY A 31 -1.98 -10.20 -7.49
N SER A 32 -2.59 -9.46 -8.43
CA SER A 32 -2.18 -8.10 -8.76
C SER A 32 -2.43 -7.11 -7.60
N VAL A 33 -1.54 -6.14 -7.47
CA VAL A 33 -1.64 -5.05 -6.47
C VAL A 33 -2.26 -3.82 -7.11
N ARG A 34 -3.28 -3.26 -6.47
CA ARG A 34 -3.87 -1.97 -6.81
C ARG A 34 -3.61 -1.01 -5.66
N ILE A 35 -2.98 0.12 -5.95
CA ILE A 35 -2.63 1.13 -4.95
C ILE A 35 -3.65 2.27 -5.06
N PHE A 36 -4.16 2.74 -3.93
CA PHE A 36 -5.01 3.92 -3.90
C PHE A 36 -4.16 5.17 -4.17
N VAL A 37 -4.45 5.86 -5.28
CA VAL A 37 -3.67 7.01 -5.76
C VAL A 37 -3.57 8.11 -4.69
N ASP A 38 -4.64 8.33 -3.93
CA ASP A 38 -4.70 9.34 -2.87
C ASP A 38 -3.67 9.11 -1.76
N THR A 39 -3.28 7.86 -1.55
CA THR A 39 -2.27 7.48 -0.54
C THR A 39 -0.87 7.34 -1.12
N LEU A 40 -0.75 7.36 -2.45
CA LEU A 40 0.52 7.17 -3.14
C LEU A 40 1.43 8.41 -3.03
N TRP A 41 0.85 9.59 -2.83
CA TRP A 41 1.59 10.82 -2.57
C TRP A 41 1.73 11.04 -1.07
N ARG A 42 2.97 11.24 -0.62
CA ARG A 42 3.22 11.77 0.72
C ARG A 42 3.07 13.28 0.66
N ASP A 43 1.97 13.80 1.16
CA ASP A 43 2.03 15.16 1.69
C ASP A 43 2.84 15.08 3.00
N PRO A 44 4.05 15.70 3.09
CA PRO A 44 4.84 15.69 4.31
C PRO A 44 4.11 16.32 5.50
N ASN A 45 3.06 17.12 5.27
CA ASN A 45 2.17 17.67 6.30
C ASN A 45 0.94 16.78 6.60
N ASN A 46 0.67 15.77 5.78
CA ASN A 46 -0.42 14.81 5.94
C ASN A 46 0.07 13.43 6.37
N ALA A 47 1.21 13.37 7.06
CA ALA A 47 1.52 12.25 7.94
C ALA A 47 0.58 12.33 9.15
N ASN A 48 -0.73 12.19 8.93
CA ASN A 48 -1.72 12.17 10.00
C ASN A 48 -1.47 10.90 10.83
N PRO A 49 -0.91 11.02 12.05
CA PRO A 49 -0.59 9.85 12.89
C PRO A 49 -1.85 9.16 13.43
N ASN A 50 -3.04 9.72 13.18
CA ASN A 50 -4.31 9.27 13.73
C ASN A 50 -5.30 8.75 12.68
N ARG A 51 -4.90 8.63 11.40
CA ARG A 51 -5.73 7.95 10.40
C ARG A 51 -5.40 6.46 10.49
N PRO A 52 -6.35 5.60 10.92
CA PRO A 52 -6.08 4.17 10.98
C PRO A 52 -5.75 3.73 9.56
N THR A 53 -4.46 3.42 9.32
CA THR A 53 -4.12 2.57 8.19
C THR A 53 -4.97 1.34 8.41
N VAL A 54 -5.81 0.98 7.43
CA VAL A 54 -6.66 -0.21 7.52
C VAL A 54 -5.74 -1.43 7.49
N GLN A 55 -5.09 -1.64 8.62
CA GLN A 55 -4.20 -2.73 8.90
C GLN A 55 -5.09 -3.74 9.61
N THR A 56 -5.36 -4.83 8.89
CA THR A 56 -5.82 -6.11 9.46
C THR A 56 -7.32 -6.28 9.63
N VAL A 57 -8.07 -6.32 8.53
CA VAL A 57 -9.23 -7.23 8.42
C VAL A 57 -9.04 -8.00 7.12
N TRP A 58 -9.19 -9.33 7.15
CA TRP A 58 -8.83 -10.32 6.12
C TRP A 58 -7.38 -10.84 6.15
N THR A 59 -6.90 -11.21 7.34
CA THR A 59 -5.96 -12.35 7.46
C THR A 59 -6.63 -13.46 8.26
N GLU A 60 -7.79 -13.94 7.80
CA GLU A 60 -8.36 -15.20 8.27
C GLU A 60 -8.33 -16.17 7.10
N GLY A 61 -7.52 -17.22 7.23
CA GLY A 61 -7.34 -18.24 6.20
C GLY A 61 -5.90 -18.62 5.86
N ARG A 62 -4.91 -18.44 6.76
CA ARG A 62 -3.62 -19.13 6.64
C ARG A 62 -3.51 -20.27 7.66
N ASN A 63 -3.45 -21.48 7.13
CA ASN A 63 -2.86 -22.70 7.68
C ASN A 63 -3.44 -23.30 8.96
N GLN A 64 -4.42 -24.18 8.78
CA GLN A 64 -4.47 -25.45 9.52
C GLN A 64 -4.65 -26.59 8.53
N ALA A 65 -3.54 -27.25 8.19
CA ALA A 65 -3.39 -28.65 7.79
C ALA A 65 -1.89 -28.92 7.63
#